data_AF-A0A8T5UPF6-F1
#
_entry.id   AF-A0A8T5UPF6-F1
#
_cell.length_a   1.000
_cell.length_b   1.000
_cell.length_c   1.000
_cell.angle_alpha   90.00
_cell.angle_beta   90.00
_cell.angle_gamma   90.00
#
_symmetry.space_group_name_H-M   'P 1'
#
loop_
_entity.id
_entity.type
_entity.pdbx_description
1 polymer ?
#
loop_
_entity_poly.entity_id
_entity_poly.type
_entity_poly.pdbx_seq_one_letter_code
_entity_poly.pdbx_strand_id
1 'polypeptide(L)'
;MSLDFYNPPLKIFSSSSTKKGVEIGGAKSIISIDSEHNFYNEGNIYTEMSWAAFYEEEDLADQIDTFTTTEYDSIREDPEALVDTIVKIIYQIINNRKIFYGIADFEVDAFLSSSIKGLKLDYDIINKLLEAHKRSREKDLFPKIISNNKDIIKIKIEFQGTKKNNVHLRGSKLEDLINQLRLAKGFAVGIVCTSRSAANLYIMSDNIVFKKDEIADMYIDDDNLKVIEYGIKKKLLFPISWFRIDVGVRSLETLELWEQIKDDPELNKALGHYERYINALVYKKFKSQAESQKIGTNSEEDWMNMTPKERKKALRDMEKAIEFLNKEYRE
;
A
#
# COMPACT_ATOMS: atom_id res chain seq x y z
N MET A 1 9.16 0.78 -13.82
CA MET A 1 7.94 1.38 -14.41
C MET A 1 7.35 2.24 -13.32
N SER A 2 7.29 3.55 -13.56
CA SER A 2 6.70 4.51 -12.63
C SER A 2 5.18 4.48 -12.71
N LEU A 3 4.52 4.64 -11.58
CA LEU A 3 3.08 4.89 -11.52
C LEU A 3 2.82 6.26 -10.88
N ASP A 4 1.66 6.84 -11.19
CA ASP A 4 1.26 8.11 -10.59
C ASP A 4 0.58 7.86 -9.24
N PHE A 5 0.99 8.60 -8.22
CA PHE A 5 0.31 8.64 -6.91
C PHE A 5 -0.38 9.99 -6.77
N TYR A 6 -1.71 9.95 -6.82
CA TYR A 6 -2.60 11.10 -6.74
C TYR A 6 -2.92 11.45 -5.29
N ASN A 7 -2.92 12.75 -5.00
CA ASN A 7 -3.15 13.36 -3.69
C ASN A 7 -2.27 12.77 -2.58
N PRO A 8 -0.95 12.57 -2.80
CA PRO A 8 -0.08 12.01 -1.77
C PRO A 8 -0.05 12.94 -0.54
N PRO A 9 0.30 12.44 0.66
CA PRO A 9 0.54 13.30 1.82
C PRO A 9 1.73 14.24 1.55
N LEU A 10 1.44 15.45 1.06
CA LEU A 10 2.43 16.28 0.37
C LEU A 10 3.62 16.65 1.26
N LYS A 11 3.39 16.99 2.53
CA LYS A 11 4.47 17.37 3.45
C LYS A 11 5.55 16.30 3.56
N ILE A 12 5.18 15.02 3.49
CA ILE A 12 6.14 13.90 3.48
C ILE A 12 7.02 13.92 2.22
N PHE A 13 6.43 14.26 1.08
CA PHE A 13 7.08 14.19 -0.23
C PHE A 13 7.62 15.55 -0.73
N SER A 14 7.55 16.61 0.06
CA SER A 14 7.94 17.97 -0.34
C SER A 14 8.77 18.69 0.71
N SER A 15 9.55 17.95 1.52
CA SER A 15 9.98 18.46 2.83
C SER A 15 10.72 19.79 2.79
N SER A 16 10.48 20.54 3.86
CA SER A 16 11.04 21.87 4.10
C SER A 16 12.34 21.84 4.91
N SER A 17 13.02 20.70 4.99
CA SER A 17 14.21 20.52 5.85
C SER A 17 15.32 21.53 5.52
N THR A 18 15.93 22.12 6.55
CA THR A 18 17.04 23.08 6.42
C THR A 18 18.07 22.87 7.53
N LYS A 19 19.13 23.70 7.56
CA LYS A 19 20.02 23.80 8.74
C LYS A 19 19.28 24.20 10.03
N LYS A 20 18.16 24.90 9.91
CA LYS A 20 17.41 25.43 11.06
C LYS A 20 16.45 24.41 11.67
N GLY A 21 16.17 23.32 10.97
CA GLY A 21 15.23 22.32 11.45
C GLY A 21 14.80 21.32 10.39
N VAL A 22 13.97 20.37 10.82
CA VAL A 22 13.51 19.25 10.01
C VAL A 22 12.01 19.03 10.26
N GLU A 23 11.30 18.59 9.23
CA GLU A 23 9.94 18.09 9.42
C GLU A 23 9.97 16.69 10.03
N ILE A 24 9.11 16.48 11.03
CA ILE A 24 8.94 15.20 11.71
C ILE A 24 7.47 14.81 11.74
N GLY A 25 7.22 13.52 11.95
CA GLY A 25 5.88 12.95 12.02
C GLY A 25 5.54 12.15 10.77
N GLY A 26 4.26 12.01 10.49
CA GLY A 26 3.80 11.07 9.48
C GLY A 26 2.34 11.18 9.10
N ALA A 27 1.95 10.32 8.16
CA ALA A 27 0.58 10.21 7.69
C ALA A 27 0.22 8.76 7.44
N LYS A 28 -0.98 8.38 7.86
CA LYS A 28 -1.60 7.10 7.54
C LYS A 28 -2.78 7.34 6.61
N SER A 29 -2.72 6.78 5.41
CA SER A 29 -3.63 7.05 4.30
C SER A 29 -4.32 5.78 3.81
N ILE A 30 -5.58 5.90 3.41
CA ILE A 30 -6.31 4.84 2.73
C ILE A 30 -6.06 4.96 1.22
N ILE A 31 -5.56 3.90 0.62
CA ILE A 31 -5.12 3.88 -0.78
C ILE A 31 -6.08 3.07 -1.63
N SER A 32 -6.39 3.60 -2.81
CA SER A 32 -7.08 2.87 -3.88
C SER A 32 -6.22 2.79 -5.14
N ILE A 33 -6.57 1.87 -6.04
CA ILE A 33 -5.93 1.66 -7.33
C ILE A 33 -6.97 1.69 -8.46
N ASP A 34 -6.62 2.31 -9.58
CA ASP A 34 -7.46 2.34 -10.79
C ASP A 34 -7.05 1.25 -11.81
N SER A 35 -7.70 1.26 -12.98
CA SER A 35 -7.37 0.35 -14.08
C SER A 35 -6.03 0.63 -14.75
N GLU A 36 -5.46 1.83 -14.54
CA GLU A 36 -4.16 2.23 -15.06
C GLU A 36 -3.01 1.92 -14.07
N HIS A 37 -3.33 1.32 -12.92
CA HIS A 37 -2.40 0.99 -11.83
C HIS A 37 -1.89 2.21 -11.05
N ASN A 38 -2.58 3.34 -11.16
CA ASN A 38 -2.25 4.54 -10.41
C ASN A 38 -2.79 4.43 -8.98
N PHE A 39 -2.04 4.98 -8.03
CA PHE A 39 -2.45 5.04 -6.64
C PHE A 39 -3.19 6.33 -6.37
N TYR A 40 -4.20 6.26 -5.50
CA TYR A 40 -4.95 7.40 -5.03
C TYR A 40 -5.00 7.37 -3.52
N ASN A 41 -4.64 8.48 -2.89
CA ASN A 41 -5.00 8.72 -1.52
C ASN A 41 -6.48 9.13 -1.49
N GLU A 42 -7.33 8.30 -0.90
CA GLU A 42 -8.76 8.57 -0.77
C GLU A 42 -9.08 9.32 0.53
N GLY A 43 -8.13 9.42 1.46
CA GLY A 43 -8.26 10.13 2.73
C GLY A 43 -7.22 9.65 3.75
N ASN A 44 -6.95 10.50 4.74
CA ASN A 44 -6.00 10.23 5.82
C ASN A 44 -6.75 9.84 7.10
N ILE A 45 -6.25 8.83 7.81
CA ILE A 45 -6.64 8.50 9.19
C ILE A 45 -5.95 9.45 10.16
N TYR A 46 -4.68 9.79 9.87
CA TYR A 46 -4.02 10.92 10.50
C TYR A 46 -3.00 11.54 9.58
N THR A 47 -2.70 12.80 9.85
CA THR A 47 -1.54 13.55 9.39
C THR A 47 -1.08 14.40 10.56
N GLU A 48 0.07 14.04 11.11
CA GLU A 48 0.66 14.66 12.28
C GLU A 48 2.06 15.10 11.86
N MET A 49 2.24 16.39 11.61
CA MET A 49 3.50 16.95 11.10
C MET A 49 3.95 18.08 12.01
N SER A 50 5.21 18.06 12.43
CA SER A 50 5.83 19.12 13.23
C SER A 50 7.15 19.58 12.62
N TRP A 51 7.49 20.83 12.84
CA TRP A 51 8.81 21.38 12.57
C TRP A 51 9.65 21.28 13.84
N ALA A 52 10.72 20.50 13.79
CA ALA A 52 11.72 20.40 14.85
C ALA A 52 12.88 21.34 14.53
N ALA A 53 13.02 22.44 15.27
CA ALA A 53 14.11 23.39 15.09
C ALA A 53 15.36 22.93 15.87
N PHE A 54 16.53 23.08 15.25
CA PHE A 54 17.81 22.78 15.91
C PHE A 54 18.34 23.99 16.69
N TYR A 55 19.21 23.75 17.66
CA TYR A 55 19.97 24.80 18.33
C TYR A 55 20.83 25.59 17.32
N GLU A 56 20.99 26.89 17.59
CA GLU A 56 21.86 27.76 16.77
C GLU A 56 23.34 27.65 17.17
N GLU A 57 23.65 27.16 18.39
CA GLU A 57 25.04 26.94 18.82
C GLU A 57 25.71 25.80 18.05
N GLU A 58 26.93 26.02 17.53
CA GLU A 58 27.64 25.02 16.70
C GLU A 58 27.83 23.66 17.41
N ASP A 59 28.07 23.67 18.72
CA ASP A 59 28.26 22.45 19.51
C ASP A 59 26.95 21.66 19.75
N LEU A 60 25.79 22.28 19.51
CA LEU A 60 24.46 21.71 19.74
C LEU A 60 23.61 21.63 18.46
N ALA A 61 24.14 22.03 17.30
CA ALA A 61 23.40 22.16 16.04
C ALA A 61 22.74 20.86 15.51
N ASP A 62 23.06 19.70 16.11
CA ASP A 62 22.41 18.42 15.83
C ASP A 62 21.29 18.05 16.82
N GLN A 63 21.07 18.85 17.86
CA GLN A 63 20.05 18.66 18.90
C GLN A 63 18.81 19.52 18.62
N ILE A 64 17.64 18.96 18.90
CA ILE A 64 16.36 19.67 18.72
C ILE A 64 16.12 20.58 19.93
N ASP A 65 15.92 21.87 19.66
CA ASP A 65 15.61 22.88 20.66
C ASP A 65 14.09 23.01 20.86
N THR A 66 13.33 23.13 19.77
CA THR A 66 11.88 23.33 19.83
C THR A 66 11.13 22.49 18.82
N PHE A 67 9.86 22.20 19.15
CA PHE A 67 8.90 21.56 18.25
C PHE A 67 7.71 22.47 18.04
N THR A 68 7.35 22.70 16.78
CA THR A 68 6.14 23.45 16.40
C THR A 68 5.26 22.58 15.52
N THR A 69 4.04 22.28 15.95
CA THR A 69 3.07 21.56 15.11
C THR A 69 2.74 22.39 13.87
N THR A 70 2.88 21.79 12.69
CA THR A 70 2.58 22.41 11.40
C THR A 70 1.34 21.82 10.74
N GLU A 71 0.99 20.58 11.07
CA GLU A 71 -0.25 19.92 10.69
C GLU A 71 -0.68 18.98 11.80
N TYR A 72 -1.97 18.98 12.09
CA TYR A 72 -2.58 17.98 12.95
C TYR A 72 -4.02 17.78 12.49
N ASP A 73 -4.26 16.65 11.86
CA ASP A 73 -5.59 16.13 11.55
C ASP A 73 -5.56 14.64 11.84
N SER A 74 -6.37 14.17 12.79
CA SER A 74 -6.29 12.81 13.29
C SER A 74 -7.66 12.34 13.75
N ILE A 75 -8.16 11.30 13.08
CA ILE A 75 -9.36 10.55 13.47
C ILE A 75 -8.98 9.21 14.12
N ARG A 76 -7.69 9.00 14.41
CA ARG A 76 -7.14 7.76 14.97
C ARG A 76 -7.75 7.38 16.32
N GLU A 77 -8.20 8.38 17.08
CA GLU A 77 -8.72 8.23 18.45
C GLU A 77 -10.25 8.49 18.52
N ASP A 78 -10.91 8.70 17.38
CA ASP A 78 -12.35 8.94 17.27
C ASP A 78 -13.02 7.79 16.46
N PRO A 79 -13.67 6.83 17.14
CA PRO A 79 -14.32 5.70 16.47
C PRO A 79 -15.42 6.11 15.49
N GLU A 80 -16.22 7.12 15.83
CA GLU A 80 -17.36 7.55 15.01
C GLU A 80 -16.86 8.23 13.72
N ALA A 81 -15.91 9.16 13.85
CA ALA A 81 -15.30 9.82 12.70
C ALA A 81 -14.51 8.84 11.82
N LEU A 82 -13.86 7.84 12.42
CA LEU A 82 -13.15 6.79 11.70
C LEU A 82 -14.11 5.92 10.86
N VAL A 83 -15.23 5.48 11.44
CA VAL A 83 -16.28 4.74 10.73
C VAL A 83 -16.83 5.56 9.57
N ASP A 84 -17.27 6.79 9.82
CA ASP A 84 -17.84 7.68 8.81
C ASP A 84 -16.87 7.91 7.64
N THR A 85 -15.59 8.13 7.95
CA THR A 85 -14.53 8.31 6.95
C THR A 85 -14.33 7.05 6.09
N ILE A 86 -14.20 5.88 6.72
CA ILE A 86 -14.02 4.61 5.98
C ILE A 86 -15.25 4.34 5.10
N VAL A 87 -16.46 4.52 5.62
CA VAL A 87 -17.72 4.31 4.88
C VAL A 87 -17.76 5.21 3.64
N LYS A 88 -17.51 6.51 3.79
CA LYS A 88 -17.45 7.47 2.68
C LYS A 88 -16.43 7.07 1.62
N ILE A 89 -15.23 6.69 2.05
CA ILE A 89 -14.15 6.27 1.14
C ILE A 89 -14.53 5.00 0.39
N ILE A 90 -15.12 4.00 1.04
CA ILE A 90 -15.56 2.78 0.38
C ILE A 90 -16.58 3.08 -0.73
N TYR A 91 -17.59 3.90 -0.45
CA TYR A 91 -18.55 4.30 -1.49
C TYR A 91 -17.92 5.14 -2.60
N GLN A 92 -16.98 6.02 -2.28
CA GLN A 92 -16.21 6.79 -3.26
C GLN A 92 -15.41 5.89 -4.19
N ILE A 93 -14.72 4.87 -3.66
CA ILE A 93 -13.98 3.87 -4.44
C ILE A 93 -14.92 3.14 -5.42
N ILE A 94 -16.09 2.70 -4.95
CA ILE A 94 -17.09 2.02 -5.78
C ILE A 94 -17.58 2.95 -6.89
N ASN A 95 -18.00 4.17 -6.55
CA ASN A 95 -18.55 5.14 -7.50
C ASN A 95 -17.53 5.53 -8.58
N ASN A 96 -16.27 5.65 -8.20
CA ASN A 96 -15.17 5.99 -9.11
C ASN A 96 -14.60 4.77 -9.85
N ARG A 97 -15.20 3.57 -9.68
CA ARG A 97 -14.75 2.31 -10.30
C ARG A 97 -13.28 1.99 -10.04
N LYS A 98 -12.83 2.23 -8.81
CA LYS A 98 -11.49 1.87 -8.33
C LYS A 98 -11.55 0.60 -7.48
N ILE A 99 -10.41 0.12 -7.00
CA ILE A 99 -10.29 -0.97 -6.03
C ILE A 99 -9.61 -0.43 -4.78
N PHE A 100 -10.13 -0.79 -3.60
CA PHE A 100 -9.43 -0.59 -2.34
C PHE A 100 -8.12 -1.38 -2.37
N TYR A 101 -7.00 -0.68 -2.31
CA TYR A 101 -5.68 -1.29 -2.41
C TYR A 101 -5.15 -1.67 -1.02
N GLY A 102 -5.30 -0.78 -0.03
CA GLY A 102 -4.72 -0.99 1.29
C GLY A 102 -4.63 0.28 2.13
N ILE A 103 -3.88 0.19 3.23
CA ILE A 103 -3.50 1.34 4.07
C ILE A 103 -1.99 1.55 3.94
N ALA A 104 -1.59 2.80 3.72
CA ALA A 104 -0.19 3.20 3.67
C ALA A 104 0.15 4.10 4.85
N ASP A 105 1.23 3.81 5.54
CA ASP A 105 1.82 4.61 6.61
C ASP A 105 3.15 5.16 6.11
N PHE A 106 3.38 6.45 6.33
CA PHE A 106 4.60 7.14 5.95
C PHE A 106 5.10 7.98 7.13
N GLU A 107 6.39 7.87 7.45
CA GLU A 107 7.00 8.56 8.59
C GLU A 107 8.30 9.25 8.14
N VAL A 108 8.40 10.58 8.28
CA VAL A 108 9.54 11.38 7.78
C VAL A 108 10.77 11.22 8.68
N ASP A 109 10.56 11.01 9.97
CA ASP A 109 11.58 11.07 11.02
C ASP A 109 11.95 9.71 11.63
N ALA A 110 11.38 8.60 11.15
CA ALA A 110 11.69 7.28 11.70
C ALA A 110 13.15 6.80 11.50
N PHE A 111 14.07 7.65 11.03
CA PHE A 111 15.51 7.40 11.17
C PHE A 111 16.05 7.77 12.57
N LEU A 112 15.26 8.48 13.38
CA LEU A 112 15.57 8.83 14.78
C LEU A 112 15.11 7.75 15.76
N SER A 113 14.19 6.88 15.37
CA SER A 113 13.77 5.70 16.13
C SER A 113 14.32 4.43 15.49
N SER A 114 14.74 3.46 16.31
CA SER A 114 15.33 2.20 15.82
C SER A 114 14.29 1.18 15.38
N SER A 115 13.01 1.55 15.34
CA SER A 115 11.91 0.60 15.18
C SER A 115 10.92 1.08 14.13
N ILE A 116 11.06 0.53 12.93
CA ILE A 116 9.98 0.57 11.95
C ILE A 116 9.03 -0.57 12.31
N LYS A 117 7.73 -0.32 12.36
CA LYS A 117 6.73 -1.34 12.71
C LYS A 117 6.82 -2.54 11.74
N GLY A 118 7.46 -3.61 12.20
CA GLY A 118 7.63 -4.86 11.44
C GLY A 118 8.98 -5.04 10.76
N LEU A 119 9.94 -4.11 10.90
CA LEU A 119 11.30 -4.28 10.39
C LEU A 119 12.33 -4.13 11.52
N LYS A 120 13.19 -5.14 11.69
CA LYS A 120 14.35 -5.08 12.57
C LYS A 120 15.60 -4.96 11.71
N LEU A 121 16.18 -3.77 11.66
CA LEU A 121 17.46 -3.51 11.00
C LEU A 121 18.57 -3.37 12.03
N ASP A 122 19.78 -3.68 11.62
CA ASP A 122 20.97 -3.41 12.41
C ASP A 122 21.14 -1.90 12.62
N TYR A 123 21.58 -1.51 13.82
CA TYR A 123 21.85 -0.11 14.18
C TYR A 123 22.81 0.58 13.20
N ASP A 124 23.78 -0.14 12.65
CA ASP A 124 24.72 0.40 11.67
C ASP A 124 24.04 0.86 10.38
N ILE A 125 23.00 0.14 9.94
CA ILE A 125 22.21 0.51 8.76
C ILE A 125 21.36 1.74 9.08
N ILE A 126 20.70 1.74 10.24
CA ILE A 126 19.87 2.87 10.70
C ILE A 126 20.71 4.15 10.78
N ASN A 127 21.91 4.07 11.39
CA ASN A 127 22.82 5.20 11.50
C ASN A 127 23.28 5.70 10.11
N LYS A 128 23.58 4.80 9.17
CA LYS A 128 23.90 5.20 7.78
C LYS A 128 22.74 5.92 7.10
N LEU A 129 21.52 5.46 7.31
CA LEU A 129 20.31 6.08 6.75
C LEU A 129 20.06 7.47 7.36
N LEU A 130 20.18 7.59 8.68
CA LEU A 130 20.07 8.87 9.38
C LEU A 130 21.12 9.87 8.90
N GLU A 131 22.38 9.43 8.81
CA GLU A 131 23.49 10.25 8.32
C GLU A 131 23.32 10.68 6.85
N ALA A 132 22.73 9.81 6.02
CA ALA A 132 22.41 10.12 4.64
C ALA A 132 21.28 11.15 4.56
N HIS A 133 20.21 10.93 5.33
CA HIS A 133 19.06 11.82 5.44
C HIS A 133 19.52 13.23 5.85
N LYS A 134 20.31 13.33 6.94
CA LYS A 134 20.96 14.57 7.41
C LYS A 134 21.69 15.32 6.29
N ARG A 135 22.50 14.60 5.50
CA ARG A 135 23.28 15.18 4.39
C ARG A 135 22.46 15.62 3.19
N SER A 136 21.26 15.07 2.99
CA SER A 136 20.35 15.48 1.91
C SER A 136 19.45 16.66 2.24
N ARG A 137 19.33 17.03 3.53
CA ARG A 137 18.38 18.06 4.01
C ARG A 137 18.40 19.35 3.21
N GLU A 138 19.58 19.82 2.79
CA GLU A 138 19.73 21.13 2.13
C GLU A 138 19.50 21.13 0.61
N LYS A 139 19.21 19.98 0.02
CA LYS A 139 19.18 19.86 -1.44
C LYS A 139 17.74 19.71 -1.90
N ASP A 140 17.36 20.48 -2.91
CA ASP A 140 16.09 20.36 -3.63
C ASP A 140 16.03 19.04 -4.40
N LEU A 141 15.86 17.95 -3.66
CA LEU A 141 15.95 16.58 -4.14
C LEU A 141 14.61 15.88 -4.10
N PHE A 142 13.55 16.50 -3.58
CA PHE A 142 12.25 15.87 -3.42
C PHE A 142 11.60 15.45 -4.76
N PRO A 143 10.68 14.46 -4.73
CA PRO A 143 9.89 14.11 -5.90
C PRO A 143 9.19 15.35 -6.49
N LYS A 144 9.10 15.40 -7.82
CA LYS A 144 8.46 16.54 -8.47
C LYS A 144 6.95 16.45 -8.27
N ILE A 145 6.38 17.43 -7.56
CA ILE A 145 4.93 17.61 -7.49
C ILE A 145 4.44 18.11 -8.85
N ILE A 146 3.50 17.38 -9.42
CA ILE A 146 2.80 17.74 -10.65
C ILE A 146 1.41 18.22 -10.23
N SER A 147 1.17 19.52 -10.34
CA SER A 147 -0.14 20.13 -10.18
C SER A 147 -0.64 20.68 -11.52
N ASN A 148 -1.96 20.63 -11.75
CA ASN A 148 -2.59 21.31 -12.88
C ASN A 148 -3.71 22.23 -12.39
N ASN A 149 -4.23 23.08 -13.28
CA ASN A 149 -5.31 24.04 -12.98
C ASN A 149 -6.67 23.39 -12.62
N LYS A 150 -6.73 22.06 -12.44
CA LYS A 150 -7.91 21.30 -12.02
C LYS A 150 -7.72 20.68 -10.62
N ASP A 151 -6.81 21.22 -9.82
CA ASP A 151 -6.46 20.75 -8.46
C ASP A 151 -5.99 19.30 -8.39
N ILE A 152 -5.58 18.70 -9.52
CA ILE A 152 -4.98 17.37 -9.52
C ILE A 152 -3.54 17.53 -9.05
N ILE A 153 -3.23 16.97 -7.90
CA ILE A 153 -1.87 16.93 -7.35
C ILE A 153 -1.38 15.48 -7.41
N LYS A 154 -0.21 15.25 -8.02
CA LYS A 154 0.38 13.91 -8.08
C LYS A 154 1.90 13.93 -8.03
N ILE A 155 2.48 12.81 -7.61
CA ILE A 155 3.90 12.50 -7.73
C ILE A 155 4.10 11.20 -8.51
N LYS A 156 5.29 11.00 -9.06
CA LYS A 156 5.67 9.71 -9.61
C LYS A 156 6.28 8.84 -8.52
N ILE A 157 5.83 7.59 -8.42
CA ILE A 157 6.41 6.60 -7.52
C ILE A 157 6.95 5.38 -8.27
N GLU A 158 8.02 4.78 -7.74
CA GLU A 158 8.62 3.56 -8.27
C GLU A 158 8.94 2.57 -7.15
N PHE A 159 8.47 1.33 -7.27
CA PHE A 159 8.84 0.27 -6.33
C PHE A 159 10.14 -0.42 -6.74
N GLN A 160 11.04 -0.59 -5.78
CA GLN A 160 12.32 -1.29 -5.90
C GLN A 160 12.39 -2.43 -4.86
N GLY A 161 13.18 -3.46 -5.16
CA GLY A 161 13.28 -4.68 -4.32
C GLY A 161 12.97 -5.95 -5.10
N THR A 162 13.39 -7.09 -4.54
CA THR A 162 13.31 -8.41 -5.17
C THR A 162 11.86 -8.86 -5.37
N LYS A 163 10.99 -8.55 -4.41
CA LYS A 163 9.55 -8.86 -4.45
C LYS A 163 8.65 -7.68 -4.80
N LYS A 164 9.17 -6.66 -5.48
CA LYS A 164 8.38 -5.46 -5.83
C LYS A 164 7.08 -5.71 -6.58
N ASN A 165 6.96 -6.83 -7.30
CA ASN A 165 5.75 -7.21 -8.00
C ASN A 165 4.61 -7.64 -7.04
N ASN A 166 4.90 -7.91 -5.77
CA ASN A 166 3.89 -8.16 -4.74
C ASN A 166 3.15 -6.87 -4.33
N VAL A 167 3.79 -5.71 -4.52
CA VAL A 167 3.22 -4.40 -4.21
C VAL A 167 2.74 -3.73 -5.51
N HIS A 168 3.60 -3.67 -6.52
CA HIS A 168 3.25 -3.16 -7.84
C HIS A 168 2.53 -4.24 -8.66
N LEU A 169 1.27 -4.46 -8.35
CA LEU A 169 0.40 -5.40 -9.05
C LEU A 169 0.20 -4.96 -10.50
N ARG A 170 0.21 -5.93 -11.41
CA ARG A 170 0.04 -5.70 -12.85
C ARG A 170 -1.20 -6.40 -13.36
N GLY A 171 -1.91 -5.72 -14.24
CA GLY A 171 -3.09 -6.19 -14.93
C GLY A 171 -3.29 -5.45 -16.25
N SER A 172 -4.20 -5.94 -17.09
CA SER A 172 -4.63 -5.20 -18.29
C SER A 172 -5.91 -4.41 -18.04
N LYS A 173 -6.67 -4.85 -17.03
CA LYS A 173 -7.96 -4.30 -16.62
C LYS A 173 -8.11 -4.40 -15.11
N LEU A 174 -9.08 -3.67 -14.57
CA LEU A 174 -9.41 -3.68 -13.15
C LEU A 174 -9.73 -5.09 -12.63
N GLU A 175 -10.38 -5.92 -13.46
CA GLU A 175 -10.71 -7.30 -13.14
C GLU A 175 -9.47 -8.19 -12.89
N ASP A 176 -8.34 -7.87 -13.51
CA ASP A 176 -7.08 -8.59 -13.27
C ASP A 176 -6.51 -8.30 -11.90
N LEU A 177 -6.56 -7.03 -11.50
CA LEU A 177 -6.06 -6.54 -10.22
C LEU A 177 -6.89 -7.08 -9.07
N ILE A 178 -8.23 -7.04 -9.18
CA ILE A 178 -9.08 -7.50 -8.09
C ILE A 178 -8.95 -9.00 -7.83
N ASN A 179 -8.74 -9.80 -8.87
CA ASN A 179 -8.55 -11.23 -8.72
C ASN A 179 -7.31 -11.57 -7.86
N GLN A 180 -6.30 -10.69 -7.86
CA GLN A 180 -5.13 -10.76 -7.00
C GLN A 180 -5.42 -10.14 -5.62
N LEU A 181 -5.93 -8.90 -5.58
CA LEU A 181 -6.10 -8.12 -4.36
C LEU A 181 -7.14 -8.67 -3.38
N ARG A 182 -8.21 -9.33 -3.86
CA ARG A 182 -9.30 -9.79 -2.97
C ARG A 182 -8.86 -10.81 -1.92
N LEU A 183 -7.79 -11.54 -2.21
CA LEU A 183 -7.20 -12.53 -1.31
C LEU A 183 -5.88 -12.04 -0.69
N ALA A 184 -5.47 -10.82 -1.02
CA ALA A 184 -4.23 -10.25 -0.54
C ALA A 184 -4.33 -9.92 0.95
N LYS A 185 -3.27 -10.23 1.68
CA LYS A 185 -3.04 -9.81 3.07
C LYS A 185 -1.54 -9.71 3.32
N GLY A 186 -1.17 -9.02 4.40
CA GLY A 186 0.21 -8.74 4.76
C GLY A 186 0.63 -7.34 4.35
N PHE A 187 1.92 -7.04 4.50
CA PHE A 187 2.47 -5.71 4.27
C PHE A 187 3.84 -5.76 3.61
N ALA A 188 4.19 -4.64 2.99
CA ALA A 188 5.56 -4.33 2.59
C ALA A 188 6.06 -3.10 3.35
N VAL A 189 7.31 -3.13 3.75
CA VAL A 189 7.95 -2.07 4.55
C VAL A 189 9.33 -1.73 3.98
N GLY A 190 9.72 -0.47 4.08
CA GLY A 190 11.02 -0.01 3.61
C GLY A 190 11.17 1.50 3.65
N ILE A 191 12.08 2.02 2.84
CA ILE A 191 12.35 3.46 2.76
C ILE A 191 11.90 4.06 1.44
N VAL A 192 11.45 5.29 1.53
CA VAL A 192 11.32 6.18 0.39
C VAL A 192 12.66 6.89 0.20
N CYS A 193 13.25 6.70 -0.97
CA CYS A 193 14.40 7.47 -1.43
C CYS A 193 14.01 8.30 -2.65
N THR A 194 14.50 9.52 -2.74
CA THR A 194 14.33 10.31 -3.95
C THR A 194 15.53 10.14 -4.90
N SER A 195 15.23 10.05 -6.20
CA SER A 195 16.23 10.17 -7.27
C SER A 195 15.65 11.04 -8.40
N ARG A 196 16.04 12.32 -8.44
CA ARG A 196 15.71 13.30 -9.49
C ARG A 196 14.33 13.07 -10.14
N SER A 197 13.27 13.56 -9.49
CA SER A 197 11.87 13.68 -9.94
C SER A 197 10.85 12.63 -9.47
N ALA A 198 11.27 11.47 -8.93
CA ALA A 198 10.35 10.42 -8.47
C ALA A 198 10.67 9.93 -7.04
N ALA A 199 9.64 9.48 -6.34
CA ALA A 199 9.78 8.78 -5.06
C ALA A 199 10.02 7.29 -5.31
N ASN A 200 11.19 6.78 -4.93
CA ASN A 200 11.52 5.36 -5.05
C ASN A 200 11.26 4.67 -3.71
N LEU A 201 10.29 3.77 -3.68
CA LEU A 201 9.95 2.95 -2.53
C LEU A 201 10.80 1.68 -2.58
N TYR A 202 11.88 1.66 -1.82
CA TYR A 202 12.75 0.50 -1.67
C TYR A 202 12.21 -0.43 -0.61
N ILE A 203 11.64 -1.56 -1.04
CA ILE A 203 11.08 -2.59 -0.16
C ILE A 203 12.23 -3.35 0.52
N MET A 204 12.29 -3.30 1.84
CA MET A 204 13.30 -4.00 2.63
C MET A 204 12.78 -5.33 3.19
N SER A 205 11.46 -5.44 3.36
CA SER A 205 10.79 -6.66 3.78
C SER A 205 9.35 -6.65 3.31
N ASP A 206 8.80 -7.82 3.01
CA ASP A 206 7.36 -8.03 2.86
C ASP A 206 6.96 -9.43 3.31
N ASN A 207 5.69 -9.55 3.71
CA ASN A 207 5.02 -10.83 3.97
C ASN A 207 3.69 -10.92 3.21
N ILE A 208 3.60 -10.27 2.05
CA ILE A 208 2.38 -10.22 1.26
C ILE A 208 2.12 -11.60 0.67
N VAL A 209 0.90 -12.10 0.89
CA VAL A 209 0.39 -13.34 0.30
C VAL A 209 -0.92 -13.07 -0.41
N PHE A 210 -1.18 -13.83 -1.48
CA PHE A 210 -2.38 -13.70 -2.31
C PHE A 210 -3.35 -14.88 -2.13
N LYS A 211 -3.25 -15.57 -1.00
CA LYS A 211 -4.09 -16.72 -0.64
C LYS A 211 -4.54 -16.59 0.80
N LYS A 212 -5.76 -17.05 1.06
CA LYS A 212 -6.43 -16.94 2.37
C LYS A 212 -5.63 -17.61 3.48
N ASP A 213 -5.13 -18.82 3.24
CA ASP A 213 -4.54 -19.69 4.27
C ASP A 213 -3.00 -19.71 4.25
N GLU A 214 -2.38 -18.91 3.38
CA GLU A 214 -0.93 -18.78 3.35
C GLU A 214 -0.47 -17.85 4.46
N ILE A 215 0.62 -18.20 5.13
CA ILE A 215 1.33 -17.35 6.09
C ILE A 215 2.74 -17.21 5.54
N ALA A 216 3.15 -15.98 5.24
CA ALA A 216 4.52 -15.71 4.83
C ALA A 216 5.32 -15.23 6.05
N ASP A 217 6.50 -15.84 6.22
CA ASP A 217 7.48 -15.34 7.16
C ASP A 217 8.08 -14.02 6.66
N MET A 218 8.35 -13.11 7.60
CA MET A 218 9.11 -11.92 7.30
C MET A 218 10.55 -12.29 6.96
N TYR A 219 11.12 -11.58 5.99
CA TYR A 219 12.52 -11.72 5.57
C TYR A 219 13.15 -10.34 5.39
N ILE A 220 14.47 -10.25 5.40
CA ILE A 220 15.19 -9.03 5.03
C ILE A 220 15.72 -9.19 3.60
N ASP A 221 15.42 -8.24 2.72
CA ASP A 221 15.92 -8.20 1.35
C ASP A 221 17.36 -7.65 1.33
N ASP A 222 18.32 -8.50 1.71
CA ASP A 222 19.74 -8.15 1.83
C ASP A 222 20.32 -7.59 0.53
N ASP A 223 19.87 -8.07 -0.63
CA ASP A 223 20.35 -7.59 -1.92
C ASP A 223 19.84 -6.18 -2.20
N ASN A 224 18.58 -5.89 -1.88
CA ASN A 224 18.05 -4.55 -1.98
C ASN A 224 18.69 -3.60 -0.95
N LEU A 225 19.00 -4.08 0.27
CA LEU A 225 19.77 -3.30 1.25
C LEU A 225 21.15 -2.89 0.72
N LYS A 226 21.89 -3.82 0.08
CA LYS A 226 23.18 -3.49 -0.56
C LYS A 226 23.03 -2.40 -1.64
N VAL A 227 21.95 -2.45 -2.43
CA VAL A 227 21.66 -1.43 -3.45
C VAL A 227 21.43 -0.06 -2.80
N ILE A 228 20.64 -0.02 -1.71
CA ILE A 228 20.38 1.20 -0.94
C ILE A 228 21.69 1.77 -0.38
N GLU A 229 22.47 0.95 0.32
CA GLU A 229 23.74 1.36 0.93
C GLU A 229 24.72 1.89 -0.13
N TYR A 230 24.83 1.19 -1.26
CA TYR A 230 25.66 1.63 -2.37
C TYR A 230 25.19 2.97 -2.94
N GLY A 231 23.88 3.12 -3.17
CA GLY A 231 23.28 4.36 -3.68
C GLY A 231 23.50 5.55 -2.75
N ILE A 232 23.36 5.34 -1.45
CA ILE A 232 23.68 6.33 -0.41
C ILE A 232 25.16 6.70 -0.43
N LYS A 233 26.05 5.70 -0.42
CA LYS A 233 27.51 5.90 -0.46
C LYS A 233 27.95 6.70 -1.69
N LYS A 234 27.29 6.47 -2.83
CA LYS A 234 27.54 7.19 -4.09
C LYS A 234 26.79 8.52 -4.20
N LYS A 235 26.03 8.94 -3.18
CA LYS A 235 25.21 10.16 -3.19
C LYS A 235 24.22 10.19 -4.37
N LEU A 236 23.66 9.03 -4.70
CA LEU A 236 22.65 8.85 -5.75
C LEU A 236 21.24 8.67 -5.18
N LEU A 237 21.15 8.13 -3.97
CA LEU A 237 19.89 7.93 -3.24
C LEU A 237 19.90 8.75 -1.96
N PHE A 238 18.77 9.38 -1.70
CA PHE A 238 18.58 10.26 -0.56
C PHE A 238 17.30 9.83 0.17
N PRO A 239 17.42 9.23 1.37
CA PRO A 239 16.28 8.76 2.12
C PRO A 239 15.47 9.94 2.68
N ILE A 240 14.15 9.90 2.50
CA ILE A 240 13.25 10.99 2.90
C ILE A 240 12.16 10.56 3.89
N SER A 241 11.75 9.30 3.87
CA SER A 241 10.77 8.76 4.81
C SER A 241 10.84 7.24 4.86
N TRP A 242 10.26 6.66 5.91
CA TRP A 242 9.86 5.26 5.95
C TRP A 242 8.48 5.10 5.33
N PHE A 243 8.21 3.91 4.84
CA PHE A 243 6.86 3.52 4.45
C PHE A 243 6.54 2.12 4.92
N ARG A 244 5.25 1.90 5.21
CA ARG A 244 4.62 0.60 5.33
C ARG A 244 3.33 0.62 4.53
N ILE A 245 3.08 -0.42 3.74
CA ILE A 245 1.85 -0.56 2.97
C ILE A 245 1.24 -1.93 3.29
N ASP A 246 0.13 -1.92 4.02
CA ASP A 246 -0.70 -3.09 4.30
C ASP A 246 -1.71 -3.26 3.16
N VAL A 247 -1.72 -4.44 2.53
CA VAL A 247 -2.46 -4.67 1.26
C VAL A 247 -3.76 -5.45 1.50
N GLY A 248 -4.79 -5.11 0.74
CA GLY A 248 -6.10 -5.74 0.75
C GLY A 248 -7.04 -5.15 1.79
N VAL A 249 -8.34 -5.48 1.72
CA VAL A 249 -9.37 -4.95 2.65
C VAL A 249 -9.05 -5.27 4.11
N ARG A 250 -8.36 -6.39 4.36
CA ARG A 250 -7.90 -6.79 5.68
C ARG A 250 -6.88 -5.85 6.29
N SER A 251 -6.30 -4.92 5.52
CA SER A 251 -5.47 -3.85 6.08
C SER A 251 -6.24 -3.00 7.10
N LEU A 252 -7.58 -2.93 7.03
CA LEU A 252 -8.41 -2.25 8.03
C LEU A 252 -8.24 -2.86 9.43
N GLU A 253 -7.89 -4.14 9.53
CA GLU A 253 -7.59 -4.82 10.80
C GLU A 253 -6.36 -4.23 11.52
N THR A 254 -5.55 -3.43 10.82
CA THR A 254 -4.34 -2.78 11.36
C THR A 254 -4.61 -1.40 11.96
N LEU A 255 -5.84 -0.91 11.88
CA LEU A 255 -6.27 0.35 12.47
C LEU A 255 -6.30 0.23 14.00
N GLU A 256 -5.86 1.29 14.68
CA GLU A 256 -5.74 1.34 16.14
C GLU A 256 -7.07 1.03 16.85
N LEU A 257 -8.18 1.50 16.30
CA LEU A 257 -9.53 1.30 16.85
C LEU A 257 -10.30 0.14 16.20
N TRP A 258 -9.64 -0.72 15.41
CA TRP A 258 -10.32 -1.79 14.67
C TRP A 258 -11.25 -2.63 15.55
N GLU A 259 -10.78 -3.05 16.73
CA GLU A 259 -11.57 -3.87 17.66
C GLU A 259 -12.84 -3.18 18.17
N GLN A 260 -12.88 -1.84 18.15
CA GLN A 260 -14.03 -1.05 18.56
C GLN A 260 -15.02 -0.83 17.42
N ILE A 261 -14.54 -0.77 16.17
CA ILE A 261 -15.36 -0.41 15.00
C ILE A 261 -15.78 -1.61 14.15
N LYS A 262 -15.12 -2.76 14.26
CA LYS A 262 -15.33 -3.92 13.37
C LYS A 262 -16.78 -4.42 13.31
N ASP A 263 -17.53 -4.25 14.39
CA ASP A 263 -18.92 -4.69 14.50
C ASP A 263 -19.93 -3.57 14.20
N ASP A 264 -19.45 -2.38 13.79
CA ASP A 264 -20.33 -1.25 13.45
C ASP A 264 -21.27 -1.58 12.26
N PRO A 265 -22.58 -1.33 12.38
CA PRO A 265 -23.54 -1.68 11.33
C PRO A 265 -23.35 -0.92 10.02
N GLU A 266 -22.95 0.35 10.06
CA GLU A 266 -22.77 1.18 8.87
C GLU A 266 -21.50 0.78 8.12
N LEU A 267 -20.42 0.54 8.86
CA LEU A 267 -19.18 -0.01 8.31
C LEU A 267 -19.43 -1.36 7.63
N ASN A 268 -20.08 -2.29 8.34
CA ASN A 268 -20.36 -3.63 7.81
C ASN A 268 -21.26 -3.58 6.57
N LYS A 269 -22.23 -2.66 6.54
CA LYS A 269 -23.05 -2.43 5.35
C LYS A 269 -22.20 -1.94 4.17
N ALA A 270 -21.32 -0.96 4.38
CA ALA A 270 -20.43 -0.44 3.33
C ALA A 270 -19.48 -1.53 2.81
N LEU A 271 -18.87 -2.31 3.70
CA LEU A 271 -18.03 -3.45 3.33
C LEU A 271 -18.81 -4.51 2.54
N GLY A 272 -20.06 -4.81 2.89
CA GLY A 272 -20.92 -5.70 2.12
C GLY A 272 -21.27 -5.15 0.72
N HIS A 273 -21.43 -3.83 0.58
CA HIS A 273 -21.56 -3.20 -0.75
C HIS A 273 -20.27 -3.34 -1.57
N TYR A 274 -19.13 -3.13 -0.93
CA TYR A 274 -17.82 -3.30 -1.58
C TYR A 274 -17.59 -4.74 -2.03
N GLU A 275 -17.90 -5.73 -1.19
CA GLU A 275 -17.79 -7.14 -1.53
C GLU A 275 -18.63 -7.50 -2.77
N ARG A 276 -19.89 -7.04 -2.84
CA ARG A 276 -20.74 -7.22 -4.02
C ARG A 276 -20.14 -6.62 -5.28
N TYR A 277 -19.58 -5.41 -5.17
CA TYR A 277 -18.91 -4.73 -6.27
C TYR A 277 -17.69 -5.51 -6.77
N ILE A 278 -16.85 -6.01 -5.85
CA ILE A 278 -15.68 -6.84 -6.16
C ILE A 278 -16.08 -8.18 -6.80
N ASN A 279 -17.11 -8.85 -6.26
CA ASN A 279 -17.63 -10.09 -6.81
C ASN A 279 -18.17 -9.91 -8.23
N ALA A 280 -18.80 -8.77 -8.54
CA ALA A 280 -19.24 -8.45 -9.89
C ALA A 280 -18.06 -8.31 -10.88
N LEU A 281 -16.95 -7.68 -10.46
CA LEU A 281 -15.74 -7.56 -11.29
C LEU A 281 -15.09 -8.93 -11.53
N VAL A 282 -14.99 -9.75 -10.49
CA VAL A 282 -14.50 -11.13 -10.59
C VAL A 282 -15.37 -11.94 -11.57
N TYR A 283 -16.69 -11.90 -11.40
CA TYR A 283 -17.63 -12.60 -12.27
C TYR A 283 -17.45 -12.15 -13.73
N LYS A 284 -17.34 -10.85 -13.98
CA LYS A 284 -17.10 -10.30 -15.32
C LYS A 284 -15.83 -10.87 -15.96
N LYS A 285 -14.75 -11.04 -15.19
CA LYS A 285 -13.52 -11.70 -15.66
C LYS A 285 -13.79 -13.11 -16.17
N PHE A 286 -14.34 -13.96 -15.30
CA PHE A 286 -14.50 -15.39 -15.59
C PHE A 286 -15.58 -15.64 -16.63
N LYS A 287 -16.64 -14.83 -16.66
CA LYS A 287 -17.65 -14.87 -17.73
C LYS A 287 -17.02 -14.60 -19.09
N SER A 288 -16.20 -13.55 -19.22
CA SER A 288 -15.53 -13.24 -20.50
C SER A 288 -14.57 -14.35 -20.94
N GLN A 289 -13.89 -15.01 -19.99
CA GLN A 289 -13.03 -16.15 -20.29
C GLN A 289 -13.84 -17.37 -20.75
N ALA A 290 -14.92 -17.71 -20.04
CA ALA A 290 -15.81 -18.81 -20.41
C ALA A 290 -16.43 -18.62 -21.80
N GLU A 291 -16.96 -17.43 -22.08
CA GLU A 291 -17.52 -17.07 -23.38
C GLU A 291 -16.46 -17.13 -24.50
N SER A 292 -15.25 -16.61 -24.24
CA SER A 292 -14.15 -16.65 -25.22
C SER A 292 -13.64 -18.07 -25.53
N GLN A 293 -13.73 -18.98 -24.55
CA GLN A 293 -13.32 -20.37 -24.69
C GLN A 293 -14.46 -21.28 -25.16
N LYS A 294 -15.66 -20.73 -25.44
CA LYS A 294 -16.90 -21.49 -25.70
C LYS A 294 -17.18 -22.55 -24.63
N ILE A 295 -16.83 -22.26 -23.38
CA ILE A 295 -17.15 -23.13 -22.26
C ILE A 295 -18.51 -22.70 -21.70
N GLY A 296 -19.51 -23.60 -21.76
CA GLY A 296 -20.68 -23.54 -20.89
C GLY A 296 -21.75 -22.52 -21.30
N THR A 297 -21.94 -22.28 -22.60
CA THR A 297 -23.13 -21.50 -23.04
C THR A 297 -24.37 -22.37 -23.18
N ASN A 298 -24.19 -23.69 -23.34
CA ASN A 298 -25.27 -24.67 -23.26
C ASN A 298 -24.72 -25.95 -22.62
N SER A 299 -24.75 -26.04 -21.29
CA SER A 299 -24.10 -27.11 -20.53
C SER A 299 -24.52 -28.51 -20.98
N GLU A 300 -25.74 -28.66 -21.49
CA GLU A 300 -26.27 -29.91 -22.02
C GLU A 300 -25.70 -30.24 -23.40
N GLU A 301 -25.57 -29.25 -24.28
CA GLU A 301 -25.01 -29.41 -25.63
C GLU A 301 -23.49 -29.60 -25.59
N ASP A 302 -22.79 -28.85 -24.74
CA ASP A 302 -21.36 -29.01 -24.48
C ASP A 302 -21.06 -30.39 -23.87
N TRP A 303 -21.92 -30.87 -22.96
CA TRP A 303 -21.83 -32.22 -22.44
C TRP A 303 -22.01 -33.27 -23.53
N MET A 304 -23.03 -33.12 -24.37
CA MET A 304 -23.31 -34.03 -25.47
C MET A 304 -22.22 -34.07 -26.53
N ASN A 305 -21.46 -32.98 -26.69
CA ASN A 305 -20.33 -32.89 -27.64
C ASN A 305 -19.00 -33.42 -27.07
N MET A 306 -18.87 -33.62 -25.75
CA MET A 306 -17.67 -34.21 -25.15
C MET A 306 -17.52 -35.70 -25.47
N THR A 307 -16.28 -36.15 -25.64
CA THR A 307 -15.96 -37.59 -25.71
C THR A 307 -16.19 -38.26 -24.34
N PRO A 308 -16.40 -39.59 -24.29
CA PRO A 308 -16.58 -40.31 -23.04
C PRO A 308 -15.43 -40.12 -22.03
N LYS A 309 -14.18 -39.93 -22.52
CA LYS A 309 -13.02 -39.66 -21.66
C LYS A 309 -13.09 -38.26 -21.04
N GLU A 310 -13.50 -37.26 -21.81
CA GLU A 310 -13.65 -35.88 -21.34
C GLU A 310 -14.78 -35.76 -20.33
N ARG A 311 -15.94 -36.37 -20.58
CA ARG A 311 -17.05 -36.43 -19.60
C ARG A 311 -16.61 -37.07 -18.29
N LYS A 312 -15.89 -38.19 -18.36
CA LYS A 312 -15.39 -38.88 -17.16
C LYS A 312 -14.37 -38.04 -16.39
N LYS A 313 -13.55 -37.26 -17.08
CA LYS A 313 -12.62 -36.32 -16.45
C LYS A 313 -13.36 -35.15 -15.81
N ALA A 314 -14.30 -34.53 -16.52
CA ALA A 314 -15.12 -33.44 -16.02
C ALA A 314 -15.92 -33.84 -14.76
N LEU A 315 -16.55 -35.02 -14.74
CA LEU A 315 -17.23 -35.55 -13.54
C LEU A 315 -16.28 -35.70 -12.37
N ARG A 316 -15.08 -36.24 -12.60
CA ARG A 316 -14.07 -36.41 -11.53
C ARG A 316 -13.55 -35.08 -11.00
N ASP A 317 -13.34 -34.11 -11.88
CA ASP A 317 -12.86 -32.79 -11.50
C ASP A 317 -13.97 -32.02 -10.73
N MET A 318 -15.24 -32.16 -11.14
CA MET A 318 -16.41 -31.65 -10.41
C MET A 318 -16.60 -32.35 -9.06
N GLU A 319 -16.54 -33.67 -9.02
CA GLU A 319 -16.63 -34.47 -7.80
C GLU A 319 -15.54 -34.04 -6.80
N LYS A 320 -14.29 -33.92 -7.25
CA LYS A 320 -13.19 -33.40 -6.42
C LYS A 320 -13.40 -31.97 -5.97
N ALA A 321 -13.91 -31.10 -6.84
CA ALA A 321 -14.21 -29.71 -6.48
C ALA A 321 -15.32 -29.66 -5.42
N ILE A 322 -16.37 -30.47 -5.56
CA ILE A 322 -17.47 -30.57 -4.59
C ILE A 322 -16.99 -31.20 -3.28
N GLU A 323 -16.16 -32.24 -3.32
CA GLU A 323 -15.55 -32.84 -2.13
C GLU A 323 -14.66 -31.83 -1.40
N PHE A 324 -13.83 -31.10 -2.15
CA PHE A 324 -12.99 -30.04 -1.59
C PHE A 324 -13.83 -28.93 -0.94
N LEU A 325 -14.84 -28.43 -1.65
CA LEU A 325 -15.75 -27.40 -1.14
C LEU A 325 -16.54 -27.88 0.08
N ASN A 326 -17.04 -29.13 0.07
CA ASN A 326 -17.73 -29.71 1.22
C ASN A 326 -16.79 -29.92 2.42
N LYS A 327 -15.50 -30.18 2.17
CA LYS A 327 -14.51 -30.34 3.24
C LYS A 327 -14.07 -28.99 3.82
N GLU A 328 -13.98 -27.94 3.00
CA GLU A 328 -13.61 -26.60 3.46
C GLU A 328 -14.76 -25.81 4.12
N TYR A 329 -16.01 -26.06 3.74
CA TYR A 329 -17.15 -25.21 4.13
C TYR A 329 -18.26 -25.90 4.94
N ARG A 330 -18.10 -27.18 5.37
CA ARG A 330 -19.02 -27.86 6.30
C ARG A 330 -18.51 -27.97 7.75
N GLU A 331 -17.62 -27.09 8.18
CA GLU A 331 -17.34 -26.89 9.61
C GLU A 331 -18.08 -25.67 10.17
#